data_AF-A0ABD7EUU7-F1
#
_entry.id   AF-A0ABD7EUU7-F1
#
_cell.length_a   1.000
_cell.length_b   1.000
_cell.length_c   1.000
_cell.angle_alpha   90.00
_cell.angle_beta   90.00
_cell.angle_gamma   90.00
#
_symmetry.space_group_name_H-M   'P 1'
#
loop_
_entity.id
_entity.type
_entity.pdbx_description
1 polymer ?
#
loop_
_entity_poly.entity_id
_entity_poly.type
_entity_poly.pdbx_seq_one_letter_code
_entity_poly.pdbx_strand_id
1 'polypeptide(L)'
;MQTLPFQTDITARMLVNTENETIHPDAVFVQTQNGYWIAWHDQQAALLAPGTPPDIPCFWVEGAESLEELVSMVENGEFDEVEEFDGDDDAWQEALGCGHHHEGHCGCSH
;
A
#
# COMPACT_ATOMS: atom_id res chain seq x y z
N MET A 1 -13.94 -9.65 -7.55
CA MET A 1 -13.24 -8.41 -7.95
C MET A 1 -13.83 -7.89 -9.24
N GLN A 2 -14.14 -6.59 -9.34
CA GLN A 2 -14.49 -5.94 -10.62
C GLN A 2 -13.32 -5.07 -11.06
N THR A 3 -12.75 -5.36 -12.22
CA THR A 3 -11.75 -4.51 -12.85
C THR A 3 -12.43 -3.44 -13.70
N LEU A 4 -11.90 -2.23 -13.60
CA LEU A 4 -12.31 -1.06 -14.34
C LEU A 4 -11.28 -0.77 -15.44
N PRO A 5 -11.72 -0.20 -16.56
CA PRO A 5 -10.81 0.27 -17.60
C PRO A 5 -9.94 1.41 -17.05
N PHE A 6 -8.89 1.76 -17.79
CA PHE A 6 -7.94 2.82 -17.46
C PHE A 6 -8.63 4.10 -16.96
N GLN A 7 -8.30 4.52 -15.74
CA GLN A 7 -8.90 5.67 -15.08
C GLN A 7 -7.94 6.87 -15.13
N THR A 8 -8.12 7.77 -16.09
CA THR A 8 -7.21 8.92 -16.26
C THR A 8 -7.14 9.83 -15.03
N ASP A 9 -8.26 10.03 -14.32
CA ASP A 9 -8.32 10.87 -13.12
C ASP A 9 -7.53 10.25 -11.96
N ILE A 10 -7.71 8.94 -11.74
CA ILE A 10 -6.98 8.19 -10.70
C ILE A 10 -5.50 8.06 -11.07
N THR A 11 -5.18 7.83 -12.35
CA THR A 11 -3.78 7.85 -12.82
C THR A 11 -3.11 9.19 -12.53
N ALA A 12 -3.77 10.31 -12.86
CA ALA A 12 -3.21 11.63 -12.58
C ALA A 12 -2.97 11.84 -11.09
N ARG A 13 -3.87 11.32 -10.24
CA ARG A 13 -3.74 11.32 -8.78
C ARG A 13 -2.62 10.42 -8.26
N MET A 14 -2.39 9.27 -8.88
CA MET A 14 -1.31 8.34 -8.54
C MET A 14 0.06 8.88 -8.98
N LEU A 15 0.10 9.67 -10.05
CA LEU A 15 1.32 10.29 -10.57
C LEU A 15 1.64 11.66 -9.95
N VAL A 16 0.96 12.04 -8.87
CA VAL A 16 1.27 13.26 -8.12
C VAL A 16 2.63 13.11 -7.46
N ASN A 17 3.48 14.12 -7.60
CA ASN A 17 4.83 14.17 -7.00
C ASN A 17 5.76 13.00 -7.40
N THR A 18 5.43 12.29 -8.48
CA THR A 18 6.30 11.30 -9.11
C THR A 18 6.85 11.86 -10.42
N GLU A 19 8.17 11.98 -10.54
CA GLU A 19 8.82 12.58 -11.72
C GLU A 19 9.23 11.56 -12.79
N ASN A 20 9.25 10.25 -12.47
CA ASN A 20 9.68 9.20 -13.39
C ASN A 20 8.74 8.01 -13.52
N GLU A 21 7.65 7.98 -12.76
CA GLU A 21 6.69 6.89 -12.84
C GLU A 21 5.64 7.17 -13.93
N THR A 22 5.16 6.11 -14.56
CA THR A 22 4.08 6.19 -15.54
C THR A 22 3.20 4.96 -15.42
N ILE A 23 1.89 5.17 -15.39
CA ILE A 23 0.93 4.06 -15.46
C ILE A 23 0.65 3.76 -16.92
N HIS A 24 0.85 2.50 -17.30
CA HIS A 24 0.63 2.05 -18.66
C HIS A 24 -0.86 2.18 -19.05
N PRO A 25 -1.20 2.56 -20.30
CA PRO A 25 -2.60 2.70 -20.73
C PRO A 25 -3.40 1.39 -20.66
N ASP A 26 -2.72 0.23 -20.70
CA ASP A 26 -3.33 -1.09 -20.51
C ASP A 26 -3.44 -1.51 -19.03
N ALA A 27 -3.11 -0.61 -18.09
CA ALA A 27 -3.29 -0.89 -16.68
C ALA A 27 -4.76 -1.09 -16.34
N VAL A 28 -5.03 -2.09 -15.51
CA VAL A 28 -6.37 -2.38 -15.00
C VAL A 28 -6.52 -1.74 -13.63
N PHE A 29 -7.68 -1.11 -13.41
CA PHE A 29 -7.98 -0.45 -12.15
C PHE A 29 -8.91 -1.31 -11.31
N VAL A 30 -8.71 -1.37 -10.02
CA VAL A 30 -9.60 -2.06 -9.08
C VAL A 30 -9.88 -1.15 -7.90
N GLN A 31 -11.14 -1.09 -7.53
CA GLN A 31 -11.55 -0.48 -6.27
C GLN A 31 -11.80 -1.60 -5.25
N THR A 32 -11.09 -1.58 -4.13
CA THR A 32 -11.28 -2.54 -3.04
C THR A 32 -12.49 -2.16 -2.19
N GLN A 33 -13.00 -3.10 -1.39
CA GLN A 33 -14.11 -2.84 -0.46
C GLN A 33 -13.78 -1.80 0.60
N ASN A 34 -12.50 -1.69 0.98
CA ASN A 34 -12.01 -0.70 1.92
C ASN A 34 -11.88 0.71 1.29
N GLY A 35 -12.12 0.84 -0.02
CA GLY A 35 -12.09 2.10 -0.75
C GLY A 35 -10.76 2.45 -1.41
N TYR A 36 -9.77 1.54 -1.37
CA TYR A 36 -8.48 1.74 -2.03
C TYR A 36 -8.63 1.56 -3.53
N TRP A 37 -7.85 2.34 -4.27
CA TRP A 37 -7.69 2.22 -5.70
C TRP A 37 -6.37 1.56 -6.01
N ILE A 38 -6.41 0.50 -6.81
CA ILE A 38 -5.22 -0.21 -7.28
C ILE A 38 -5.16 -0.12 -8.79
N ALA A 39 -4.05 0.39 -9.33
CA ALA A 39 -3.73 0.32 -10.74
C ALA A 39 -2.67 -0.75 -10.95
N TRP A 40 -2.98 -1.76 -11.75
CA TRP A 40 -2.12 -2.93 -11.96
C TRP A 40 -1.69 -3.06 -13.41
N HIS A 41 -0.40 -3.25 -13.62
CA HIS A 41 0.17 -3.55 -14.93
C HIS A 41 1.49 -4.33 -14.79
N ASP A 42 1.59 -5.47 -15.46
CA ASP A 42 2.85 -6.23 -15.60
C ASP A 42 3.64 -6.41 -14.30
N GLN A 43 2.99 -6.99 -13.26
CA GLN A 43 3.59 -7.24 -11.92
C GLN A 43 3.91 -5.98 -11.11
N GLN A 44 3.50 -4.80 -11.59
CA GLN A 44 3.61 -3.53 -10.89
C GLN A 44 2.22 -3.02 -10.51
N ALA A 45 2.08 -2.54 -9.28
CA ALA A 45 0.85 -1.99 -8.75
C ALA A 45 1.07 -0.59 -8.18
N ALA A 46 0.13 0.32 -8.40
CA ALA A 46 0.04 1.58 -7.66
C ALA A 46 -1.23 1.56 -6.81
N LEU A 47 -1.10 1.80 -5.51
CA LEU A 47 -2.16 1.79 -4.51
C LEU A 47 -2.39 3.20 -3.99
N LEU A 48 -3.62 3.67 -4.13
CA LEU A 48 -4.07 4.97 -3.65
C LEU A 48 -5.15 4.76 -2.59
N ALA A 49 -4.87 5.20 -1.37
CA ALA A 49 -5.79 5.07 -0.26
C ALA A 49 -7.01 6.01 -0.42
N PRO A 50 -8.18 5.61 0.12
CA PRO A 50 -9.34 6.49 0.16
C PRO A 50 -9.04 7.70 1.05
N GLY A 51 -9.06 8.90 0.47
CA GLY A 51 -8.82 10.14 1.22
C GLY A 51 -7.38 10.65 1.20
N THR A 52 -6.46 10.00 0.46
CA THR A 52 -5.13 10.55 0.23
C THR A 52 -5.23 11.98 -0.34
N PRO A 53 -4.54 12.98 0.22
CA PRO A 53 -4.55 14.35 -0.30
C PRO A 53 -3.95 14.43 -1.71
N PRO A 54 -4.32 15.44 -2.53
CA PRO A 54 -3.82 15.61 -3.90
C PRO A 54 -2.35 16.02 -3.99
N ASP A 55 -1.66 16.19 -2.87
CA ASP A 55 -0.25 16.54 -2.78
C ASP A 55 0.62 15.35 -2.31
N ILE A 56 -0.02 14.21 -1.98
CA ILE A 56 0.68 13.03 -1.46
C ILE A 56 0.76 11.97 -2.57
N PRO A 57 1.96 11.43 -2.84
CA PRO A 57 2.12 10.35 -3.82
C PRO A 57 1.40 9.08 -3.38
N CYS A 58 1.01 8.24 -4.34
CA CYS A 58 0.47 6.92 -4.04
C CYS A 58 1.57 5.91 -3.72
N PHE A 59 1.20 4.76 -3.19
CA PHE A 59 2.16 3.69 -2.87
C PHE A 59 2.39 2.79 -4.07
N TRP A 60 3.64 2.45 -4.39
CA TRP A 60 3.97 1.53 -5.50
C TRP A 60 4.46 0.20 -4.96
N VAL A 61 3.95 -0.89 -5.53
CA VAL A 61 4.36 -2.27 -5.24
C VAL A 61 4.92 -2.87 -6.52
N GLU A 62 6.20 -3.24 -6.48
CA GLU A 62 6.87 -3.93 -7.56
C GLU A 62 6.95 -5.43 -7.26
N GLY A 63 6.75 -6.27 -8.28
CA GLY A 63 6.95 -7.72 -8.18
C GLY A 63 5.81 -8.48 -7.51
N ALA A 64 4.61 -7.92 -7.46
CA ALA A 64 3.47 -8.66 -6.93
C ALA A 64 3.12 -9.86 -7.85
N GLU A 65 2.74 -10.97 -7.24
CA GLU A 65 2.53 -12.23 -7.96
C GLU A 65 1.21 -12.22 -8.74
N SER A 66 0.17 -11.59 -8.19
CA SER A 66 -1.15 -11.47 -8.81
C SER A 66 -1.98 -10.34 -8.21
N LEU A 67 -2.78 -9.70 -9.05
CA LEU A 67 -3.70 -8.62 -8.66
C LEU A 67 -4.71 -9.08 -7.59
N GLU A 68 -5.23 -10.31 -7.71
CA GLU A 68 -6.19 -10.88 -6.76
C GLU A 68 -5.60 -11.02 -5.36
N GLU A 69 -4.37 -11.54 -5.27
CA GLU A 69 -3.62 -11.65 -4.01
C GLU A 69 -3.36 -10.26 -3.42
N LEU A 70 -2.89 -9.31 -4.25
CA LEU A 70 -2.63 -7.94 -3.81
C LEU A 70 -3.89 -7.27 -3.25
N VAL A 71 -5.03 -7.41 -3.92
CA VAL A 71 -6.31 -6.87 -3.39
C VAL A 71 -6.73 -7.58 -2.13
N SER A 72 -6.59 -8.90 -2.06
CA SER A 72 -6.88 -9.65 -0.84
C SER A 72 -6.03 -9.13 0.32
N MET A 73 -4.73 -8.91 0.15
CA MET A 73 -3.86 -8.34 1.18
C MET A 73 -4.31 -6.94 1.64
N VAL A 74 -4.64 -6.06 0.68
CA VAL A 74 -5.13 -4.70 0.96
C VAL A 74 -6.48 -4.72 1.66
N GLU A 75 -7.36 -5.64 1.28
CA GLU A 75 -8.67 -5.80 1.91
C GLU A 75 -8.59 -6.41 3.31
N ASN A 76 -7.63 -7.32 3.53
CA ASN A 76 -7.38 -7.92 4.85
C ASN A 76 -6.63 -6.97 5.81
N GLY A 77 -6.17 -5.81 5.33
CA GLY A 77 -5.46 -4.84 6.16
C GLY A 77 -4.01 -5.21 6.43
N GLU A 78 -3.42 -6.17 5.69
CA GLU A 78 -1.97 -6.46 5.75
C GLU A 78 -1.12 -5.26 5.31
N PHE A 79 -1.75 -4.26 4.69
CA PHE A 79 -1.13 -2.98 4.31
C PHE A 79 -1.34 -1.86 5.35
N ASP A 80 -2.31 -2.02 6.27
CA ASP A 80 -2.70 -1.01 7.28
C ASP A 80 -1.85 -1.08 8.56
N GLU A 81 -1.08 -2.17 8.73
CA GLU A 81 -0.14 -2.34 9.86
C GLU A 81 1.19 -1.58 9.68
N VAL A 82 1.34 -0.82 8.59
CA VAL A 82 2.37 0.22 8.53
C VAL A 82 1.77 1.48 9.16
N GLU A 83 1.82 1.52 10.51
CA GLU A 83 1.61 2.73 11.28
C GLU A 83 2.32 3.89 10.58
N GLU A 84 1.65 5.05 10.50
CA GLU A 84 2.19 6.30 9.97
C GLU A 84 3.64 6.50 10.45
N PHE A 85 4.60 6.09 9.63
CA PHE A 85 6.02 6.18 9.97
C PHE A 85 6.45 7.63 9.74
N ASP A 86 6.07 8.49 10.68
CA ASP A 86 6.63 9.83 10.87
C ASP A 86 8.05 9.61 11.42
N GLY A 87 9.04 9.64 10.53
CA GLY A 87 10.26 8.85 10.70
C GLY A 87 11.16 9.19 11.89
N ASP A 88 11.98 8.19 12.25
CA ASP A 88 13.40 8.40 12.50
C ASP A 88 14.18 7.17 12.00
N ASP A 89 15.14 7.41 11.10
CA ASP A 89 15.89 6.41 10.31
C ASP A 89 16.65 5.38 11.20
N ASP A 90 16.84 5.67 12.48
CA ASP A 90 17.56 4.81 13.44
C ASP A 90 16.70 3.65 13.99
N ALA A 91 15.37 3.71 13.88
CA ALA A 91 14.46 2.66 14.38
C ALA A 91 14.31 1.45 13.43
N TRP A 92 14.66 1.61 12.14
CA TRP A 92 14.52 0.55 11.13
C TRP A 92 15.46 -0.63 11.32
N GLN A 93 16.62 -0.42 11.95
CA GLN A 93 17.61 -1.48 12.15
C GLN A 93 17.28 -2.41 13.33
N GLU A 94 16.37 -2.01 14.24
CA GLU A 94 15.99 -2.84 15.39
C GLU A 94 14.77 -3.73 15.12
N ALA A 95 13.88 -3.34 14.19
CA ALA A 95 12.66 -4.09 13.86
C ALA A 95 12.89 -5.34 12.98
N LEU A 96 14.03 -5.45 12.30
CA LEU A 96 14.41 -6.69 11.59
C LEU A 96 15.00 -7.76 12.53
N GLY A 97 15.11 -7.45 13.82
CA GLY A 97 15.57 -8.36 14.86
C GLY A 97 14.40 -8.89 15.71
N CYS A 98 14.01 -10.13 15.44
CA CYS A 98 13.21 -11.02 16.30
C CYS A 98 11.69 -11.01 16.07
N GLY A 99 11.22 -12.08 15.42
CA GLY A 99 9.81 -12.44 15.38
C GLY A 99 9.22 -12.78 16.76
N HIS A 100 7.98 -12.33 16.94
CA HIS A 100 6.88 -12.91 17.72
C HIS A 100 7.24 -13.79 18.95
N HIS A 101 6.99 -13.27 20.15
CA HIS A 101 6.01 -13.86 21.07
C HIS A 101 5.57 -12.87 22.15
N HIS A 102 4.30 -12.47 22.12
CA HIS A 102 3.64 -11.69 23.16
C HIS A 102 2.87 -12.65 24.08
N GLU A 103 3.42 -12.97 25.25
CA GLU A 103 2.63 -13.46 26.39
C GLU A 103 2.96 -12.59 27.60
N GLY A 104 1.98 -11.77 27.97
CA GLY A 104 2.10 -10.77 29.02
C GLY A 104 2.32 -11.37 30.41
N HIS A 105 2.98 -10.59 31.26
CA HIS A 105 2.40 -10.06 32.51
C HIS A 105 3.45 -9.15 33.16
N CYS A 106 3.24 -7.84 33.08
CA CYS A 106 3.95 -6.88 33.92
C CYS A 106 3.35 -6.96 35.33
N GLY A 107 4.11 -7.51 36.28
CA GLY A 107 3.79 -7.50 37.70
C GLY A 107 4.96 -6.93 38.48
N CYS A 108 4.98 -5.60 38.65
CA CYS A 108 5.86 -4.94 39.62
C CYS A 108 5.53 -5.43 41.03
N SER A 109 6.55 -5.79 41.81
CA SER A 109 6.50 -5.75 43.28
C SER A 109 7.91 -5.75 43.88
N HIS A 110 8.18 -4.67 44.63
CA HIS A 110 9.14 -4.49 45.74
C HIS A 110 10.55 -5.07 45.63
#